data_AF-A0A160T1T8-F1
#
_entry.id   AF-A0A160T1T8-F1
#
_cell.length_a   1.000
_cell.length_b   1.000
_cell.length_c   1.000
_cell.angle_alpha   90.00
_cell.angle_beta   90.00
_cell.angle_gamma   90.00
#
_symmetry.space_group_name_H-M   'P 1'
#
loop_
_entity.id
_entity.type
_entity.pdbx_description
1 polymer ?
#
loop_
_entity_poly.entity_id
_entity_poly.type
_entity_poly.pdbx_seq_one_letter_code
_entity_poly.pdbx_strand_id
1 'polypeptide(L)' 'MITYQDIVVAVRQLPNEKRLTLMEELVHLLAAEWRPPRTGESSLPRVRGMLKPAGPIPSDRELRDSHTDYLIEKYN' A
#
# COMPACT_ATOMS: atom_id res chain seq x y z
N MET A 1 39.83 9.88 -4.42
CA MET A 1 38.46 9.35 -4.58
C MET A 1 37.74 9.67 -3.27
N ILE A 2 36.63 10.40 -3.31
CA ILE A 2 35.89 10.74 -2.09
C ILE A 2 35.14 9.48 -1.64
N THR A 3 35.33 9.06 -0.40
CA THR A 3 34.62 7.89 0.15
C THR A 3 33.27 8.30 0.71
N TYR A 4 32.34 7.35 0.85
CA TYR A 4 31.03 7.61 1.47
C TYR A 4 31.19 8.18 2.90
N GLN A 5 32.18 7.71 3.64
CA GLN A 5 32.48 8.19 4.98
C GLN A 5 32.91 9.66 4.99
N ASP A 6 33.70 10.10 4.00
CA ASP A 6 34.11 11.51 3.88
C ASP A 6 32.89 12.43 3.66
N ILE A 7 31.90 11.96 2.89
CA ILE A 7 30.66 12.70 2.64
C ILE A 7 29.85 12.83 3.93
N VAL A 8 29.67 11.74 4.69
CA VAL A 8 28.90 11.77 5.94
C VAL A 8 29.56 12.69 6.97
N VAL A 9 30.89 12.67 7.07
CA VAL A 9 31.64 13.57 7.96
C VAL A 9 31.45 15.02 7.54
N ALA A 10 31.57 15.32 6.24
CA ALA A 10 31.35 16.66 5.72
C ALA A 10 29.93 17.19 6.00
N VAL A 11 28.90 16.36 5.81
CA VAL A 11 27.50 16.72 6.09
C VAL A 11 27.26 17.01 7.57
N ARG A 12 27.89 16.26 8.48
CA ARG A 12 27.78 16.51 9.93
C ARG A 12 28.41 17.84 10.36
N GLN A 13 29.44 18.30 9.67
CA GLN A 13 30.10 19.57 9.96
C GLN A 13 29.34 20.79 9.43
N LEU A 14 28.35 20.60 8.56
CA LEU A 14 27.54 21.70 8.04
C LEU A 14 26.66 22.33 9.14
N PRO A 15 26.37 23.65 9.05
CA PRO A 15 25.32 24.30 9.84
C PRO A 15 23.95 23.67 9.56
N ASN A 16 23.04 23.71 10.54
CA ASN A 16 21.72 23.07 10.43
C ASN A 16 20.91 23.54 9.21
N GLU A 17 20.95 24.84 8.89
CA GLU A 17 20.29 25.40 7.71
C GLU A 17 20.79 24.76 6.41
N LYS A 18 22.12 24.58 6.29
CA LYS A 18 22.74 23.95 5.13
C LYS A 18 22.45 22.45 5.05
N ARG A 19 22.30 21.77 6.18
CA ARG A 19 21.86 20.36 6.21
C ARG A 19 20.41 20.22 5.72
N LEU A 20 19.54 21.15 6.11
CA LEU A 20 18.15 21.16 5.66
C LEU A 20 18.05 21.37 4.15
N THR A 21 18.75 22.37 3.61
CA THR A 21 18.82 22.60 2.16
C THR A 21 19.38 21.38 1.43
N LEU A 22 20.43 20.75 1.95
CA LEU A 22 20.99 19.54 1.34
C LEU A 22 19.99 18.38 1.33
N MET A 23 19.21 18.21 2.40
CA MET A 23 18.16 17.20 2.46
C MET A 23 17.08 17.45 1.40
N GLU A 24 16.66 18.70 1.22
CA GLU A 24 15.68 19.08 0.20
C GLU A 24 16.18 18.78 -1.21
N GLU A 25 17.43 19.12 -1.51
CA GLU A 25 18.06 18.80 -2.80
C GLU A 25 18.15 17.29 -3.03
N LEU A 26 18.53 16.51 -2.00
CA LEU A 26 18.56 15.05 -2.09
C LEU A 26 17.17 14.47 -2.36
N VAL A 27 16.13 15.02 -1.73
CA VAL A 27 14.74 14.60 -1.98
C VAL A 27 14.33 14.94 -3.41
N HIS A 28 14.67 16.12 -3.94
CA HIS A 28 14.36 16.49 -5.33
C HIS A 28 15.08 15.60 -6.34
N LEU A 29 16.36 15.31 -6.12
CA LEU A 29 17.14 14.40 -6.96
C LEU A 29 16.53 13.00 -6.96
N LEU A 30 16.22 12.48 -5.78
CA LEU A 30 15.57 11.17 -5.65
C LEU A 30 14.20 11.18 -6.32
N ALA A 31 13.39 12.23 -6.17
CA ALA A 31 12.08 12.33 -6.81
C ALA A 31 12.18 12.39 -8.35
N ALA A 32 13.21 13.05 -8.89
CA ALA A 32 13.45 13.13 -10.32
C ALA A 32 13.87 11.78 -10.92
N GLU A 33 14.67 11.00 -10.19
CA GLU A 33 15.13 9.66 -10.59
C GLU A 33 14.12 8.56 -10.24
N TRP A 34 13.25 8.82 -9.26
CA TRP A 34 12.20 7.91 -8.83
C TRP A 34 11.12 7.83 -9.89
N ARG A 35 11.23 6.84 -10.76
CA ARG A 35 10.07 6.32 -11.47
C ARG A 35 9.25 5.56 -10.43
N PRO A 36 8.02 5.99 -10.09
CA PRO A 36 7.16 5.13 -9.31
C PRO A 36 7.13 3.78 -10.03
N PRO A 37 7.24 2.65 -9.30
CA PRO A 37 7.00 1.37 -9.93
C PRO A 37 5.70 1.55 -10.69
N ARG A 38 5.70 1.26 -12.01
CA ARG A 38 4.46 1.12 -12.75
C ARG A 38 3.63 0.26 -11.82
N THR A 39 2.58 0.83 -11.25
CA THR A 39 1.59 0.06 -10.53
C THR A 39 1.13 -0.90 -11.61
N GLY A 40 1.74 -2.10 -11.64
CA GLY A 40 1.35 -3.15 -12.54
C GLY A 40 -0.13 -3.21 -12.33
N GLU A 41 -0.88 -2.95 -13.42
CA GLU A 41 -2.33 -2.77 -13.41
C GLU A 41 -2.86 -3.59 -12.26
N SER A 42 -3.25 -2.91 -11.17
CA SER A 42 -3.70 -3.62 -9.98
C SER A 42 -4.76 -4.58 -10.51
N SER A 43 -4.54 -5.89 -10.39
CA SER A 43 -5.53 -6.91 -10.80
C SER A 43 -6.81 -6.80 -9.97
N LEU A 44 -6.86 -5.82 -9.06
CA LEU A 44 -7.94 -5.53 -8.16
C LEU A 44 -8.65 -4.19 -8.45
N PRO A 45 -9.03 -3.81 -9.69
CA PRO A 45 -10.05 -2.76 -9.85
C PRO A 45 -11.42 -3.26 -9.38
N ARG A 46 -11.56 -4.57 -9.09
CA ARG A 46 -12.84 -5.28 -8.90
C ARG A 46 -13.19 -5.63 -7.45
N VAL A 47 -12.40 -5.27 -6.45
CA VAL A 47 -12.65 -5.74 -5.06
C VAL A 47 -13.66 -4.86 -4.31
N ARG A 48 -14.04 -3.69 -4.85
CA ARG A 48 -15.27 -3.00 -4.41
C ARG A 48 -16.48 -3.65 -5.09
N GLY A 49 -16.99 -4.72 -4.48
CA GLY A 49 -18.22 -5.40 -4.94
C GLY A 49 -18.15 -6.92 -5.07
N MET A 50 -17.05 -7.56 -4.65
CA MET A 50 -16.82 -9.01 -4.78
C MET A 50 -17.68 -9.92 -3.90
N LEU A 51 -18.76 -9.41 -3.31
CA LEU A 51 -19.83 -10.24 -2.73
C LEU A 51 -21.21 -9.82 -3.24
N LYS A 52 -21.32 -9.30 -4.48
CA LYS A 52 -22.64 -9.30 -5.13
C LYS A 52 -22.95 -10.75 -5.53
N PRO A 53 -24.05 -11.34 -5.03
CA PRO A 53 -24.45 -12.67 -5.49
C PRO A 53 -24.65 -12.62 -7.01
N ALA A 54 -24.25 -13.68 -7.70
CA ALA A 54 -24.47 -13.79 -9.14
C ALA A 54 -25.97 -13.94 -9.50
N GLY A 55 -26.82 -14.16 -8.50
CA GLY A 55 -28.27 -14.29 -8.61
C GLY A 55 -29.03 -13.17 -7.87
N PRO A 56 -30.37 -13.28 -7.76
CA PRO A 56 -31.16 -12.33 -7.00
C PRO A 56 -30.62 -12.20 -5.57
N ILE A 57 -30.74 -11.00 -5.00
CA ILE A 57 -30.36 -10.76 -3.61
C ILE A 57 -31.27 -11.64 -2.74
N PRO A 58 -30.72 -12.55 -1.92
CA PRO A 58 -31.53 -13.40 -1.07
C PRO A 58 -32.36 -12.55 -0.10
N SER A 59 -33.58 -13.01 0.16
CA SER A 59 -34.38 -12.46 1.23
C SER A 59 -33.81 -12.81 2.60
N ASP A 60 -34.15 -12.02 3.63
CA ASP A 60 -33.71 -12.28 5.01
C ASP A 60 -34.11 -13.67 5.51
N ARG A 61 -35.21 -14.22 5.00
CA ARG A 61 -35.66 -15.57 5.32
C ARG A 61 -34.70 -16.62 4.75
N GLU A 62 -34.35 -16.50 3.48
CA GLU A 62 -33.43 -17.43 2.80
C GLU A 62 -32.02 -17.38 3.43
N LEU A 63 -31.60 -16.21 3.92
CA LEU A 63 -30.34 -16.07 4.65
C LEU A 63 -30.37 -16.82 5.99
N ARG A 64 -31.48 -16.76 6.73
CA ARG A 64 -31.63 -17.48 8.00
C ARG A 64 -31.70 -18.99 7.81
N ASP A 65 -32.41 -19.43 6.77
CA ASP A 65 -32.54 -20.85 6.46
C ASP A 65 -31.16 -21.42 6.05
N SER A 66 -30.44 -20.75 5.15
CA SER A 66 -29.07 -21.13 4.76
C SER A 66 -28.08 -21.13 5.93
N HIS A 67 -28.22 -20.20 6.87
CA HIS A 67 -27.38 -20.16 8.06
C HIS A 67 -27.65 -21.36 8.99
N THR A 68 -28.91 -21.76 9.11
CA THR A 68 -29.32 -22.92 9.91
C THR A 68 -28.78 -24.20 9.30
N ASP A 69 -28.90 -24.37 7.98
CA ASP A 69 -28.35 -25.51 7.25
C ASP A 69 -26.83 -25.62 7.43
N TYR A 70 -26.12 -24.49 7.33
CA TYR A 70 -24.68 -24.44 7.58
C TYR A 70 -24.31 -24.88 9.02
N LEU A 71 -25.07 -24.44 10.02
CA LEU A 71 -24.80 -24.82 11.41
C LEU A 71 -25.04 -26.32 11.65
N ILE A 72 -26.07 -26.88 11.02
CA ILE A 72 -26.34 -28.33 11.06
C ILE A 72 -25.18 -29.09 10.42
N GLU A 73 -24.71 -28.68 9.24
CA GLU A 73 -23.59 -29.34 8.55
C GLU A 73 -22.27 -29.21 9.33
N LYS A 74 -22.03 -28.06 9.97
CA LYS A 74 -20.79 -27.80 10.69
C LYS A 74 -20.66 -28.56 12.01
N TYR A 75 -21.77 -28.78 12.70
CA TYR A 75 -21.78 -29.33 14.07
C TYR A 75 -22.35 -30.75 14.16
N ASN A 76 -22.72 -31.35 13.02
CA ASN A 76 -22.88 -32.81 12.87
C ASN A 76 -21.55 -33.45 12.47
#